data_AF-A0A3Q2XTC7-F1
#
_entry.id   AF-A0A3Q2XTC7-F1
#
_cell.length_a   1.000
_cell.length_b   1.000
_cell.length_c   1.000
_cell.angle_alpha   90.00
_cell.angle_beta   90.00
_cell.angle_gamma   90.00
#
_symmetry.space_group_name_H-M   'P 1'
#
loop_
_entity.id
_entity.type
_entity.pdbx_description
1 polymer ?
#
loop_
_entity_poly.entity_id
_entity_poly.type
_entity_poly.pdbx_seq_one_letter_code
_entity_poly.pdbx_strand_id
1 'polypeptide(L)'
;MLKVIRCPMPRSLISKKGIWPRSFCSTKPHPVQGEDTGETRLNPLNIQMLSRNLHEQIFRGLVPEYREEDVERSVRHLQKHQLWGKETALLQEVELKLPKMYGDNIDEHFRVLAQKQSLPYLEAAAELQQADLPPLPQEWTWQVGWTRYGSNGESHRVDFPDETALVFDVEVCMAEGHCPTLAVALSPTHWYSWCSKRLIEERYSWSDQLILADLIPLETPMNSVRPPGGQWKERLIVGHNVSFDRSHIKEQYLMKASKVRFLDTMSLHMAISGLTGFQRTLWMANKQGKKVCLQEVSQRMKKVGQKRDSPKIGFWDWVNISSINNLADVHALYVGGPPLQKEIRETFINGSMMDVRKHFQELMRYCASDVQATHQIFVEQLPLFMERCPHPVTFAGMLEMGVSYLPVNQNWGRYLEDSQDIYEELQREMKKSLMILADDACQLLEGER
;
A
#
# COMPACT_ATOMS: atom_id res chain seq x y z
N MET A 1 10.17 26.57 -0.48
CA MET A 1 11.38 27.19 -1.05
C MET A 1 12.30 26.07 -1.59
N LEU A 2 12.00 25.55 -2.79
CA LEU A 2 12.71 24.42 -3.41
C LEU A 2 13.50 24.95 -4.61
N LYS A 3 14.83 24.96 -4.54
CA LYS A 3 15.70 25.29 -5.68
C LYS A 3 16.04 24.02 -6.44
N VAL A 4 15.41 23.84 -7.59
CA VAL A 4 15.69 22.75 -8.55
C VAL A 4 16.87 23.17 -9.42
N ILE A 5 17.99 22.45 -9.33
CA ILE A 5 19.13 22.61 -10.24
C ILE A 5 18.99 21.55 -11.34
N ARG A 6 18.63 21.99 -12.56
CA ARG A 6 18.62 21.17 -13.77
C ARG A 6 20.03 21.08 -14.36
N CYS A 7 20.48 19.87 -14.68
CA CYS A 7 21.61 19.66 -15.60
C CYS A 7 21.30 18.45 -16.51
N PRO A 8 21.32 18.58 -17.84
CA PRO A 8 21.02 17.47 -18.76
C PRO A 8 22.30 16.83 -19.31
N MET A 9 22.39 15.51 -19.35
CA MET A 9 23.41 14.77 -20.12
C MET A 9 22.87 13.41 -20.64
N PRO A 10 23.48 12.83 -21.70
CA PRO A 10 22.74 12.24 -22.82
C PRO A 10 22.60 10.72 -22.78
N ARG A 11 21.60 10.24 -23.54
CA ARG A 11 21.20 8.83 -23.72
C ARG A 11 22.27 8.04 -24.50
N SER A 12 22.65 6.87 -24.00
CA SER A 12 23.35 5.83 -24.77
C SER A 12 22.45 4.62 -25.04
N LEU A 13 22.28 4.31 -26.32
CA LEU A 13 21.65 3.10 -26.88
C LEU A 13 22.56 1.88 -26.67
N ILE A 14 22.05 0.78 -26.09
CA ILE A 14 22.69 -0.54 -26.23
C ILE A 14 21.63 -1.63 -26.49
N SER A 15 22.03 -2.48 -27.43
CA SER A 15 21.30 -3.49 -28.20
C SER A 15 20.93 -4.76 -27.43
N LYS A 16 19.90 -5.46 -27.94
CA LYS A 16 19.41 -6.77 -27.50
C LYS A 16 20.23 -7.91 -28.14
N LYS A 17 20.50 -8.96 -27.35
CA LYS A 17 20.20 -10.39 -27.60
C LYS A 17 21.18 -11.30 -26.84
N GLY A 18 20.65 -12.30 -26.13
CA GLY A 18 21.42 -13.38 -25.52
C GLY A 18 20.49 -14.49 -25.03
N ILE A 19 20.54 -15.63 -25.72
CA ILE A 19 19.75 -16.84 -25.50
C ILE A 19 20.32 -17.62 -24.31
N TRP A 20 19.49 -18.12 -23.40
CA TRP A 20 19.89 -18.97 -22.27
C TRP A 20 19.56 -20.45 -22.54
N PRO A 21 20.50 -21.39 -22.42
CA PRO A 21 20.18 -22.80 -22.24
C PRO A 21 20.08 -23.14 -20.76
N ARG A 22 19.03 -23.90 -20.42
CA ARG A 22 18.81 -24.52 -19.10
C ARG A 22 19.80 -25.67 -18.90
N SER A 23 20.57 -25.67 -17.81
CA SER A 23 21.20 -26.87 -17.27
C SER A 23 21.04 -26.95 -15.76
N PHE A 24 20.72 -28.16 -15.32
CA PHE A 24 20.38 -28.56 -13.95
C PHE A 24 21.50 -28.29 -12.93
N CYS A 25 21.16 -27.69 -11.79
CA CYS A 25 22.06 -27.57 -10.64
C CYS A 25 22.15 -28.93 -9.91
N SER A 26 23.33 -29.54 -9.97
CA SER A 26 23.76 -30.59 -9.05
C SER A 26 24.44 -29.92 -7.85
N THR A 27 23.89 -30.11 -6.65
CA THR A 27 24.46 -29.59 -5.39
C THR A 27 25.39 -30.62 -4.77
N LYS A 28 26.66 -30.61 -5.17
CA LYS A 28 27.77 -31.11 -4.36
C LYS A 28 28.93 -30.13 -4.45
N PRO A 29 29.44 -29.58 -3.34
CA PRO A 29 30.58 -28.67 -3.38
C PRO A 29 31.84 -29.47 -3.70
N HIS A 30 32.45 -29.19 -4.84
CA HIS A 30 33.82 -29.61 -5.14
C HIS A 30 34.79 -28.57 -4.55
N PRO A 31 35.81 -28.97 -3.78
CA PRO A 31 36.85 -28.04 -3.34
C PRO A 31 37.78 -27.79 -4.52
N VAL A 32 37.66 -26.61 -5.14
CA VAL A 32 38.66 -26.09 -6.07
C VAL A 32 39.74 -25.45 -5.21
N GLN A 33 40.94 -26.03 -5.23
CA GLN A 33 42.15 -25.41 -4.66
C GLN A 33 42.50 -24.20 -5.53
N GLY A 34 42.12 -23.01 -5.07
CA GLY A 34 42.59 -21.73 -5.58
C GLY A 34 43.70 -21.20 -4.69
N GLU A 35 44.78 -20.73 -5.31
CA GLU A 35 45.96 -20.15 -4.67
C GLU A 35 45.60 -19.00 -3.71
N ASP A 36 46.01 -19.17 -2.47
CA ASP A 36 45.82 -18.26 -1.33
C ASP A 36 46.75 -17.05 -1.45
N THR A 37 46.23 -15.90 -1.89
CA THR A 37 47.00 -14.63 -1.94
C THR A 37 46.19 -13.40 -1.51
N GLY A 38 45.23 -13.56 -0.59
CA GLY A 38 44.53 -12.41 0.00
C GLY A 38 44.03 -12.70 1.40
N GLU A 39 44.74 -12.24 2.43
CA GLU A 39 44.39 -12.43 3.85
C GLU A 39 42.90 -12.14 4.12
N THR A 40 42.21 -13.12 4.69
CA THR A 40 40.83 -13.01 5.19
C THR A 40 40.73 -11.84 6.15
N ARG A 41 39.85 -10.87 5.86
CA ARG A 41 39.69 -9.69 6.72
C ARG A 41 38.97 -10.06 8.01
N LEU A 42 39.66 -9.99 9.14
CA LEU A 42 39.10 -10.16 10.47
C LEU A 42 39.08 -8.83 11.22
N ASN A 43 38.10 -8.65 12.09
CA ASN A 43 38.10 -7.54 13.05
C ASN A 43 38.89 -7.94 14.34
N PRO A 44 39.09 -7.02 15.30
CA PRO A 44 39.79 -7.32 16.57
C PRO A 44 39.13 -8.38 17.46
N LEU A 45 37.91 -8.81 17.14
CA LEU A 45 37.17 -9.87 17.83
C LEU A 45 37.19 -11.20 17.06
N ASN A 46 38.04 -11.33 16.04
CA ASN A 46 38.14 -12.48 15.14
C ASN A 46 36.85 -12.79 14.37
N ILE A 47 36.01 -11.78 14.13
CA ILE A 47 34.82 -11.93 13.28
C ILE A 47 35.24 -11.65 11.83
N GLN A 48 34.89 -12.57 10.94
CA GLN A 48 35.12 -12.43 9.51
C GLN A 48 34.28 -11.28 8.94
N MET A 49 34.98 -10.36 8.28
CA MET A 49 34.41 -9.18 7.62
C MET A 49 34.17 -9.46 6.14
N LEU A 50 33.57 -8.50 5.43
CA LEU A 50 33.43 -8.57 3.98
C LEU A 50 34.80 -8.74 3.30
N SER A 51 34.80 -9.52 2.22
CA SER A 51 35.97 -9.72 1.36
C SER A 51 36.60 -8.41 0.94
N ARG A 52 37.92 -8.41 0.77
CA ARG A 52 38.67 -7.19 0.41
C ARG A 52 38.13 -6.54 -0.86
N ASN A 53 37.82 -7.36 -1.87
CA ASN A 53 37.24 -6.93 -3.14
C ASN A 53 35.89 -6.18 -2.95
N LEU A 54 35.00 -6.69 -2.10
CA LEU A 54 33.72 -6.04 -1.82
C LEU A 54 33.89 -4.80 -0.95
N HIS A 55 34.79 -4.86 0.03
CA HIS A 55 35.08 -3.75 0.92
C HIS A 55 35.64 -2.54 0.17
N GLU A 56 36.56 -2.75 -0.76
CA GLU A 56 37.11 -1.70 -1.61
C GLU A 56 36.04 -1.07 -2.51
N GLN A 57 35.07 -1.85 -3.01
CA GLN A 57 33.99 -1.33 -3.85
C GLN A 57 32.92 -0.56 -3.05
N ILE A 58 32.56 -1.03 -1.86
CA ILE A 58 31.48 -0.44 -1.04
C ILE A 58 32.00 0.72 -0.18
N PHE A 59 33.14 0.53 0.48
CA PHE A 59 33.69 1.48 1.44
C PHE A 59 34.89 2.24 0.88
N ARG A 60 35.23 2.05 -0.40
CA ARG A 60 36.30 2.80 -1.11
C ARG A 60 37.66 2.73 -0.40
N GLY A 61 37.92 1.59 0.25
CA GLY A 61 39.16 1.35 0.98
C GLY A 61 39.26 2.04 2.34
N LEU A 62 38.17 2.61 2.88
CA LEU A 62 38.15 3.15 4.24
C LEU A 62 38.50 2.06 5.26
N VAL A 63 39.56 2.29 6.03
CA VAL A 63 39.96 1.36 7.10
C VAL A 63 39.23 1.74 8.38
N PRO A 64 38.53 0.81 9.06
CA PRO A 64 37.89 1.10 10.33
C PRO A 64 38.93 1.33 11.42
N GLU A 65 38.77 2.40 12.20
CA GLU A 65 39.54 2.62 13.43
C GLU A 65 38.79 2.01 14.63
N TYR A 66 39.52 1.32 15.50
CA TYR A 66 38.97 0.68 16.69
C TYR A 66 39.55 1.32 17.95
N ARG A 67 38.67 1.65 18.90
CA ARG A 67 39.09 2.10 20.24
C ARG A 67 39.34 0.88 21.12
N GLU A 68 40.52 0.82 21.75
CA GLU A 68 40.91 -0.31 22.61
C GLU A 68 39.89 -0.57 23.72
N GLU A 69 39.40 0.49 24.37
CA GLU A 69 38.39 0.38 25.44
C GLU A 69 37.09 -0.34 24.99
N ASP A 70 36.63 -0.07 23.76
CA ASP A 70 35.41 -0.68 23.20
C ASP A 70 35.64 -2.16 22.83
N VAL A 71 36.84 -2.48 22.33
CA VAL A 71 37.26 -3.86 22.04
C VAL A 71 37.31 -4.64 23.34
N GLU A 72 37.99 -4.14 24.38
CA GLU A 72 38.08 -4.80 25.69
C GLU A 72 36.72 -5.00 26.36
N ARG A 73 35.83 -3.99 26.27
CA ARG A 73 34.46 -4.12 26.77
C ARG A 73 33.72 -5.25 26.04
N SER A 74 33.87 -5.34 24.73
CA SER A 74 33.25 -6.39 23.92
C SER A 74 33.82 -7.77 24.27
N VAL A 75 35.14 -7.88 24.44
CA VAL A 75 35.81 -9.12 24.88
C VAL A 75 35.28 -9.58 26.24
N ARG A 76 35.20 -8.69 27.24
CA ARG A 76 34.65 -9.02 28.57
C ARG A 76 33.20 -9.51 28.49
N HIS A 77 32.39 -8.89 27.63
CA HIS A 77 31.00 -9.32 27.41
C HIS A 77 30.95 -10.73 26.79
N LEU A 78 31.75 -10.99 25.75
CA LEU A 78 31.84 -12.30 25.11
C LEU A 78 32.37 -13.38 26.07
N GLN A 79 33.32 -13.06 26.94
CA GLN A 79 33.81 -13.97 27.98
C GLN A 79 32.71 -14.36 28.98
N LYS A 80 31.93 -13.38 29.46
CA LYS A 80 30.80 -13.63 30.37
C LYS A 80 29.77 -14.61 29.77
N HIS A 81 29.54 -14.52 28.47
CA HIS A 81 28.64 -15.41 27.73
C HIS A 81 29.31 -16.68 27.19
N GLN A 82 30.58 -16.93 27.56
CA GLN A 82 31.36 -18.10 27.10
C GLN A 82 31.46 -18.20 25.57
N LEU A 83 31.59 -17.06 24.88
CA LEU A 83 31.71 -16.98 23.42
C LEU A 83 33.12 -16.59 22.97
N TRP A 84 33.93 -15.99 23.86
CA TRP A 84 35.29 -15.58 23.54
C TRP A 84 36.23 -16.78 23.37
N GLY A 85 37.11 -16.72 22.36
CA GLY A 85 38.13 -17.76 22.12
C GLY A 85 37.61 -19.07 21.53
N LYS A 86 36.34 -19.13 21.13
CA LYS A 86 35.79 -20.27 20.39
C LYS A 86 36.17 -20.19 18.91
N GLU A 87 36.52 -21.33 18.31
CA GLU A 87 36.77 -21.41 16.87
C GLU A 87 35.50 -21.03 16.09
N THR A 88 35.66 -20.16 15.11
CA THR A 88 34.60 -19.78 14.17
C THR A 88 34.95 -20.34 12.81
N ALA A 89 33.97 -20.98 12.15
CA ALA A 89 34.16 -21.48 10.80
C ALA A 89 34.26 -20.29 9.84
N LEU A 90 35.40 -20.15 9.15
CA LEU A 90 35.60 -19.14 8.13
C LEU A 90 34.88 -19.55 6.84
N LEU A 91 34.18 -18.58 6.25
CA LEU A 91 33.58 -18.70 4.92
C LEU A 91 34.63 -18.41 3.85
N GLN A 92 34.42 -18.97 2.65
CA GLN A 92 35.28 -18.68 1.51
C GLN A 92 35.17 -17.21 1.08
N GLU A 93 36.29 -16.62 0.70
CA GLU A 93 36.34 -15.28 0.14
C GLU A 93 35.54 -15.19 -1.16
N VAL A 94 34.79 -14.10 -1.32
CA VAL A 94 33.94 -13.87 -2.49
C VAL A 94 34.52 -12.73 -3.31
N GLU A 95 34.79 -13.02 -4.59
CA GLU A 95 35.17 -12.01 -5.57
C GLU A 95 33.96 -11.69 -6.46
N LEU A 96 33.39 -10.49 -6.29
CA LEU A 96 32.20 -10.05 -6.99
C LEU A 96 32.34 -8.60 -7.43
N LYS A 97 32.21 -8.37 -8.74
CA LYS A 97 32.19 -7.02 -9.30
C LYS A 97 30.79 -6.40 -9.17
N LEU A 98 30.63 -5.43 -8.28
CA LEU A 98 29.41 -4.68 -8.07
C LEU A 98 29.22 -3.59 -9.15
N PRO A 99 27.96 -3.24 -9.49
CA PRO A 99 27.67 -2.06 -10.29
C PRO A 99 28.20 -0.79 -9.62
N LYS A 100 28.56 0.22 -10.43
CA LYS A 100 29.03 1.51 -9.92
C LYS A 100 27.94 2.18 -9.08
N MET A 101 28.27 2.52 -7.84
CA MET A 101 27.38 3.30 -6.99
C MET A 101 27.24 4.74 -7.50
N TYR A 102 26.02 5.27 -7.43
CA TYR A 102 25.72 6.67 -7.72
C TYR A 102 26.29 7.67 -6.69
N GLY A 103 26.31 7.30 -5.40
CA GLY A 103 26.74 8.18 -4.30
C GLY A 103 28.07 7.79 -3.68
N ASP A 104 28.52 8.58 -2.70
CA ASP A 104 29.79 8.39 -2.00
C ASP A 104 29.79 7.29 -0.94
N ASN A 105 28.62 6.98 -0.43
CA ASN A 105 28.38 5.89 0.50
C ASN A 105 27.02 5.23 0.19
N ILE A 106 26.70 4.17 0.94
CA ILE A 106 25.47 3.40 0.78
C ILE A 106 24.21 4.27 0.95
N ASP A 107 24.17 5.12 1.98
CA ASP A 107 23.02 6.00 2.26
C ASP A 107 22.77 6.96 1.09
N GLU A 108 23.80 7.67 0.64
CA GLU A 108 23.68 8.59 -0.49
C GLU A 108 23.28 7.86 -1.78
N HIS A 109 23.85 6.68 -2.03
CA HIS A 109 23.48 5.86 -3.16
C HIS A 109 21.97 5.56 -3.19
N PHE A 110 21.40 5.15 -2.06
CA PHE A 110 19.97 4.87 -1.95
C PHE A 110 19.11 6.13 -2.00
N ARG A 111 19.59 7.27 -1.49
CA ARG A 111 18.89 8.56 -1.67
C ARG A 111 18.77 8.94 -3.14
N VAL A 112 19.87 8.85 -3.89
CA VAL A 112 19.89 9.17 -5.32
C VAL A 112 19.00 8.20 -6.11
N LEU A 113 19.03 6.91 -5.80
CA LEU A 113 18.16 5.91 -6.41
C LEU A 113 16.68 6.23 -6.18
N ALA A 114 16.30 6.44 -4.91
CA ALA A 114 14.92 6.72 -4.55
C ALA A 114 14.42 8.00 -5.21
N GLN A 115 15.20 9.09 -5.15
CA GLN A 115 14.86 10.35 -5.82
C GLN A 115 14.64 10.16 -7.32
N LYS A 116 15.53 9.45 -8.02
CA LYS A 116 15.36 9.20 -9.47
C LYS A 116 14.10 8.42 -9.79
N GLN A 117 13.75 7.43 -8.97
CA GLN A 117 12.59 6.57 -9.19
C GLN A 117 11.27 7.29 -8.85
N SER A 118 11.26 8.08 -7.78
CA SER A 118 10.03 8.70 -7.28
C SER A 118 9.77 10.12 -7.81
N LEU A 119 10.76 10.80 -8.39
CA LEU A 119 10.66 12.19 -8.83
C LEU A 119 9.43 12.47 -9.73
N PRO A 120 9.12 11.67 -10.77
CA PRO A 120 7.95 11.94 -11.62
C PRO A 120 6.64 11.94 -10.83
N TYR A 121 6.53 11.06 -9.83
CA TYR A 121 5.34 10.96 -8.98
C TYR A 121 5.31 12.05 -7.92
N LEU A 122 6.47 12.50 -7.43
CA LEU A 122 6.55 13.67 -6.55
C LEU A 122 6.16 14.96 -7.25
N GLU A 123 6.58 15.14 -8.51
CA GLU A 123 6.16 16.27 -9.33
C GLU A 123 4.64 16.23 -9.56
N ALA A 124 4.09 15.06 -9.91
CA ALA A 124 2.64 14.87 -10.05
C ALA A 124 1.88 15.13 -8.73
N ALA A 125 2.40 14.66 -7.59
CA ALA A 125 1.83 14.91 -6.27
C ALA A 125 1.83 16.41 -5.93
N ALA A 126 2.94 17.10 -6.20
CA ALA A 126 3.08 18.53 -5.94
C ALA A 126 2.16 19.37 -6.85
N GLU A 127 2.02 18.98 -8.12
CA GLU A 127 1.06 19.59 -9.05
C GLU A 127 -0.36 19.47 -8.53
N LEU A 128 -0.78 18.26 -8.13
CA LEU A 128 -2.11 18.02 -7.56
C LEU A 128 -2.35 18.76 -6.23
N GLN A 129 -1.32 18.88 -5.40
CA GLN A 129 -1.39 19.60 -4.13
C GLN A 129 -1.58 21.11 -4.32
N GLN A 130 -0.90 21.70 -5.32
CA GLN A 130 -0.87 23.15 -5.55
C GLN A 130 -1.98 23.63 -6.49
N ALA A 131 -2.75 22.72 -7.08
CA ALA A 131 -3.76 23.04 -8.06
C ALA A 131 -4.98 23.75 -7.45
N ASP A 132 -5.43 24.82 -8.12
CA ASP A 132 -6.76 25.39 -7.89
C ASP A 132 -7.80 24.50 -8.57
N LEU A 133 -8.51 23.71 -7.77
CA LEU A 133 -9.42 22.69 -8.29
C LEU A 133 -10.56 23.29 -9.14
N PRO A 134 -10.97 22.60 -10.21
CA PRO A 134 -12.13 23.01 -11.00
C PRO A 134 -13.42 22.96 -10.17
N PRO A 135 -14.41 23.81 -10.48
CA PRO A 135 -15.69 23.81 -9.79
C PRO A 135 -16.40 22.47 -9.99
N LEU A 136 -17.13 22.03 -8.96
CA LEU A 136 -17.91 20.80 -9.00
C LEU A 136 -18.99 20.89 -10.10
N PRO A 137 -19.15 19.86 -10.95
CA PRO A 137 -20.23 19.81 -11.92
C PRO A 137 -21.61 19.85 -11.23
N GLN A 138 -22.53 20.65 -11.77
CA GLN A 138 -23.90 20.74 -11.24
C GLN A 138 -24.74 19.51 -11.60
N GLU A 139 -24.52 18.99 -12.80
CA GLU A 139 -25.19 17.83 -13.37
C GLU A 139 -24.16 16.86 -13.96
N TRP A 140 -24.33 15.58 -13.64
CA TRP A 140 -23.48 14.50 -14.12
C TRP A 140 -24.11 13.83 -15.34
N THR A 141 -23.31 13.52 -16.35
CA THR A 141 -23.78 12.92 -17.61
C THR A 141 -24.08 11.43 -17.41
N TRP A 142 -25.28 11.00 -17.79
CA TRP A 142 -25.71 9.60 -17.81
C TRP A 142 -25.22 8.89 -19.09
N GLN A 143 -23.94 8.50 -19.12
CA GLN A 143 -23.33 7.88 -20.30
C GLN A 143 -22.27 6.84 -19.94
N VAL A 144 -22.23 5.73 -20.70
CA VAL A 144 -21.25 4.65 -20.53
C VAL A 144 -19.81 5.13 -20.78
N GLY A 145 -18.93 4.79 -19.84
CA GLY A 145 -17.51 5.10 -19.90
C GLY A 145 -17.18 6.45 -19.28
N TRP A 146 -16.02 7.00 -19.63
CA TRP A 146 -15.53 8.26 -19.06
C TRP A 146 -16.15 9.49 -19.72
N THR A 147 -16.56 10.43 -18.88
CA THR A 147 -16.94 11.79 -19.26
C THR A 147 -16.07 12.78 -18.50
N ARG A 148 -15.48 13.74 -19.22
CA ARG A 148 -14.69 14.85 -18.70
C ARG A 148 -15.55 16.10 -18.58
N TYR A 149 -15.44 16.83 -17.48
CA TYR A 149 -16.16 18.09 -17.24
C TYR A 149 -15.19 19.26 -17.21
N GLY A 150 -15.43 20.25 -18.07
CA GLY A 150 -14.69 21.51 -18.14
C GLY A 150 -15.18 22.55 -17.14
N SER A 151 -14.34 23.55 -16.88
CA SER A 151 -14.66 24.68 -15.98
C SER A 151 -15.82 25.56 -16.47
N ASN A 152 -16.12 25.52 -17.77
CA ASN A 152 -17.25 26.20 -18.41
C ASN A 152 -18.56 25.38 -18.38
N GLY A 153 -18.55 24.19 -17.76
CA GLY A 153 -19.71 23.30 -17.71
C GLY A 153 -19.86 22.39 -18.94
N GLU A 154 -18.94 22.43 -19.90
CA GLU A 154 -18.95 21.48 -21.01
C GLU A 154 -18.59 20.07 -20.55
N SER A 155 -19.30 19.07 -21.07
CA SER A 155 -18.97 17.66 -20.88
C SER A 155 -18.55 17.01 -22.21
N HIS A 156 -17.48 16.22 -22.17
CA HIS A 156 -16.93 15.54 -23.35
C HIS A 156 -16.62 14.09 -23.01
N ARG A 157 -17.03 13.16 -23.87
CA ARG A 157 -16.68 11.74 -23.73
C ARG A 157 -15.18 11.56 -24.01
N VAL A 158 -14.51 10.80 -23.14
CA VAL A 158 -13.08 10.45 -23.30
C VAL A 158 -12.88 8.95 -23.08
N ASP A 159 -11.74 8.42 -23.53
CA ASP A 159 -11.41 7.00 -23.34
C ASP A 159 -10.92 6.72 -21.91
N PHE A 160 -10.16 7.65 -21.34
CA PHE A 160 -9.61 7.65 -19.98
C PHE A 160 -9.06 9.06 -19.68
N PRO A 161 -8.82 9.45 -18.41
CA PRO A 161 -8.25 10.75 -18.07
C PRO A 161 -6.83 10.95 -18.60
N ASP A 162 -6.49 12.16 -19.09
CA ASP A 162 -5.20 12.42 -19.74
C ASP A 162 -4.10 12.86 -18.79
N GLU A 163 -4.47 13.39 -17.63
CA GLU A 163 -3.59 13.99 -16.64
C GLU A 163 -2.65 12.99 -15.96
N THR A 164 -1.57 13.53 -15.39
CA THR A 164 -0.51 12.80 -14.68
C THR A 164 -0.86 12.49 -13.24
N ALA A 165 -1.75 13.26 -12.62
CA ALA A 165 -2.18 13.10 -11.24
C ALA A 165 -3.71 13.12 -11.14
N LEU A 166 -4.27 12.16 -10.41
CA LEU A 166 -5.71 12.02 -10.18
C LEU A 166 -5.98 11.70 -8.72
N VAL A 167 -7.04 12.25 -8.15
CA VAL A 167 -7.74 11.65 -7.01
C VAL A 167 -8.86 10.78 -7.56
N PHE A 168 -9.03 9.57 -7.06
CA PHE A 168 -9.92 8.58 -7.66
C PHE A 168 -10.62 7.74 -6.60
N ASP A 169 -11.90 7.48 -6.83
CA ASP A 169 -12.76 6.67 -5.97
C ASP A 169 -13.79 5.90 -6.81
N VAL A 170 -14.11 4.66 -6.38
CA VAL A 170 -15.00 3.73 -7.09
C VAL A 170 -16.10 3.23 -6.17
N GLU A 171 -17.33 3.24 -6.67
CA GLU A 171 -18.48 2.64 -6.00
C GLU A 171 -18.98 1.38 -6.70
N VAL A 172 -19.36 0.40 -5.88
CA VAL A 172 -19.82 -0.94 -6.30
C VAL A 172 -21.16 -1.22 -5.65
N CYS A 173 -22.17 -1.55 -6.47
CA CYS A 173 -23.45 -2.05 -5.97
C CYS A 173 -23.31 -3.51 -5.53
N MET A 174 -23.15 -3.72 -4.22
CA MET A 174 -22.81 -5.02 -3.62
C MET A 174 -23.91 -6.07 -3.81
N ALA A 175 -25.18 -5.65 -3.95
CA ALA A 175 -26.31 -6.55 -4.21
C ALA A 175 -26.25 -7.22 -5.60
N GLU A 176 -25.48 -6.64 -6.53
CA GLU A 176 -25.42 -7.04 -7.95
C GLU A 176 -24.05 -7.64 -8.33
N GLY A 177 -23.18 -7.86 -7.33
CA GLY A 177 -21.87 -8.50 -7.48
C GLY A 177 -20.69 -7.54 -7.25
N HIS A 178 -19.55 -7.86 -7.88
CA HIS A 178 -18.26 -7.19 -7.67
C HIS A 178 -17.83 -6.27 -8.81
N CYS A 179 -18.74 -5.94 -9.74
CA CYS A 179 -18.41 -5.07 -10.87
C CYS A 179 -18.48 -3.59 -10.47
N PRO A 180 -17.54 -2.76 -10.94
CA PRO A 180 -17.59 -1.33 -10.67
C PRO A 180 -18.87 -0.74 -11.27
N THR A 181 -19.54 0.09 -10.49
CA THR A 181 -20.83 0.71 -10.87
C THR A 181 -20.62 2.15 -11.31
N LEU A 182 -19.95 2.93 -10.47
CA LEU A 182 -19.61 4.33 -10.69
C LEU A 182 -18.17 4.58 -10.29
N ALA A 183 -17.55 5.58 -10.90
CA ALA A 183 -16.30 6.14 -10.38
C ALA A 183 -16.25 7.64 -10.64
N VAL A 184 -15.58 8.35 -9.74
CA VAL A 184 -15.28 9.76 -9.90
C VAL A 184 -13.78 9.95 -9.83
N ALA A 185 -13.27 10.82 -10.69
CA ALA A 185 -11.89 11.26 -10.60
C ALA A 185 -11.79 12.79 -10.66
N LEU A 186 -10.79 13.30 -9.96
CA LEU A 186 -10.45 14.72 -9.93
C LEU A 186 -8.99 14.88 -10.33
N SER A 187 -8.75 15.70 -11.33
CA SER A 187 -7.40 16.11 -11.75
C SER A 187 -7.17 17.59 -11.39
N PRO A 188 -5.95 18.11 -11.56
CA PRO A 188 -5.69 19.54 -11.42
C PRO A 188 -6.56 20.45 -12.31
N THR A 189 -7.15 19.92 -13.39
CA THR A 189 -7.80 20.73 -14.43
C THR A 189 -9.27 20.37 -14.68
N HIS A 190 -9.66 19.12 -14.46
CA HIS A 190 -10.99 18.60 -14.80
C HIS A 190 -11.52 17.62 -13.74
N TRP A 191 -12.86 17.58 -13.65
CA TRP A 191 -13.60 16.47 -13.06
C TRP A 191 -13.88 15.39 -14.09
N TYR A 192 -14.00 14.16 -13.63
CA TYR A 192 -14.32 13.01 -14.45
C TYR A 192 -15.36 12.13 -13.76
N SER A 193 -16.28 11.57 -14.55
CA SER A 193 -17.18 10.50 -14.11
C SER A 193 -17.06 9.31 -15.03
N TRP A 194 -17.14 8.12 -14.46
CA TRP A 194 -17.25 6.87 -15.19
C TRP A 194 -18.54 6.15 -14.80
N CYS A 195 -19.33 5.74 -15.81
CA CYS A 195 -20.49 4.90 -15.59
C CYS A 195 -20.31 3.54 -16.26
N SER A 196 -20.64 2.48 -15.53
CA SER A 196 -20.56 1.12 -16.06
C SER A 196 -21.64 0.86 -17.11
N LYS A 197 -21.38 -0.11 -18.00
CA LYS A 197 -22.41 -0.62 -18.91
C LYS A 197 -23.61 -1.18 -18.16
N ARG A 198 -23.39 -1.82 -17.01
CA ARG A 198 -24.44 -2.45 -16.18
C ARG A 198 -25.39 -1.43 -15.58
N LEU A 199 -24.88 -0.24 -15.26
CA LEU A 199 -25.68 0.85 -14.74
C LEU A 199 -26.60 1.44 -15.81
N ILE A 200 -26.05 1.72 -17.00
CA ILE A 200 -26.76 2.45 -18.06
C ILE A 200 -27.63 1.53 -18.93
N GLU A 201 -27.15 0.33 -19.28
CA GLU A 201 -27.89 -0.62 -20.12
C GLU A 201 -28.84 -1.48 -19.27
N GLU A 202 -30.09 -1.58 -19.71
CA GLU A 202 -31.06 -2.51 -19.14
C GLU A 202 -30.95 -3.87 -19.85
N ARG A 203 -30.50 -4.89 -19.12
CA ARG A 203 -30.47 -6.28 -19.56
C ARG A 203 -31.15 -7.17 -18.53
N TYR A 204 -31.75 -8.27 -19.00
CA TYR A 204 -32.42 -9.24 -18.16
C TYR A 204 -31.48 -9.99 -17.21
N SER A 205 -30.23 -10.23 -17.62
CA SER A 205 -29.22 -10.85 -16.78
C SER A 205 -27.82 -10.36 -17.13
N TRP A 206 -26.99 -10.25 -16.09
CA TRP A 206 -25.56 -10.01 -16.19
C TRP A 206 -24.81 -11.24 -15.69
N SER A 207 -23.59 -11.45 -16.20
CA SER A 207 -22.71 -12.47 -15.64
C SER A 207 -22.10 -11.98 -14.33
N ASP A 208 -22.04 -12.84 -13.32
CA ASP A 208 -21.34 -12.52 -12.07
C ASP A 208 -19.81 -12.48 -12.25
N GLN A 209 -19.29 -13.02 -13.36
CA GLN A 209 -17.86 -13.05 -13.62
C GLN A 209 -17.34 -11.70 -14.12
N LEU A 210 -16.35 -11.18 -13.39
CA LEU A 210 -15.63 -9.96 -13.74
C LEU A 210 -14.65 -10.23 -14.88
N ILE A 211 -14.87 -9.57 -16.03
CA ILE A 211 -13.94 -9.60 -17.17
C ILE A 211 -13.24 -8.24 -17.34
N LEU A 212 -12.11 -8.21 -18.05
CA LEU A 212 -11.36 -6.95 -18.28
C LEU A 212 -12.20 -5.83 -18.92
N ALA A 213 -13.24 -6.18 -19.69
CA ALA A 213 -14.13 -5.21 -20.32
C ALA A 213 -15.12 -4.53 -19.35
N ASP A 214 -15.31 -5.11 -18.16
CA ASP A 214 -16.15 -4.55 -17.09
C ASP A 214 -15.35 -3.60 -16.17
N LEU A 215 -14.02 -3.61 -16.26
CA LEU A 215 -13.12 -2.79 -15.45
C LEU A 215 -12.95 -1.37 -16.01
N ILE A 216 -12.55 -0.47 -15.12
CA ILE A 216 -12.37 0.96 -15.41
C ILE A 216 -11.03 1.17 -16.14
N PRO A 217 -11.01 1.68 -17.37
CA PRO A 217 -9.76 1.99 -18.07
C PRO A 217 -9.17 3.31 -17.56
N LEU A 218 -7.91 3.34 -17.15
CA LEU A 218 -7.22 4.58 -16.75
C LEU A 218 -6.02 4.94 -17.61
N GLU A 219 -5.57 4.05 -18.49
CA GLU A 219 -4.37 4.28 -19.31
C GLU A 219 -4.54 3.84 -20.78
N THR A 220 -5.54 3.00 -21.07
CA THR A 220 -5.75 2.43 -22.39
C THR A 220 -7.23 2.46 -22.80
N PRO A 221 -7.54 2.71 -24.08
CA PRO A 221 -8.92 2.66 -24.57
C PRO A 221 -9.61 1.33 -24.28
N MET A 222 -10.94 1.31 -24.20
CA MET A 222 -11.73 0.14 -23.74
C MET A 222 -11.34 -1.19 -24.41
N ASN A 223 -11.10 -1.17 -25.73
CA ASN A 223 -10.78 -2.36 -26.53
C ASN A 223 -9.26 -2.56 -26.77
N SER A 224 -8.40 -1.88 -26.01
CA SER A 224 -6.95 -1.99 -26.11
C SER A 224 -6.35 -2.42 -24.78
N VAL A 225 -5.27 -3.19 -24.89
CA VAL A 225 -4.37 -3.56 -23.77
C VAL A 225 -2.99 -2.94 -23.93
N ARG A 226 -2.81 -2.10 -24.96
CA ARG A 226 -1.54 -1.42 -25.25
C ARG A 226 -1.67 0.08 -24.96
N PRO A 227 -0.64 0.69 -24.36
CA PRO A 227 -0.62 2.12 -24.13
C PRO A 227 -0.66 2.89 -25.46
N PRO A 228 -1.35 4.04 -25.51
CA PRO A 228 -1.26 4.97 -26.63
C PRO A 228 0.22 5.31 -26.94
N GLY A 229 0.62 5.24 -28.21
CA GLY A 229 2.01 5.48 -28.60
C GLY A 229 3.02 4.41 -28.18
N GLY A 230 2.57 3.27 -27.61
CA GLY A 230 3.42 2.13 -27.27
C GLY A 230 4.30 2.31 -26.02
N GLN A 231 4.13 3.40 -25.26
CA GLN A 231 4.89 3.69 -24.06
C GLN A 231 3.97 4.04 -22.89
N TRP A 232 4.20 3.39 -21.74
CA TRP A 232 3.52 3.73 -20.49
C TRP A 232 4.03 5.08 -19.95
N LYS A 233 3.09 5.94 -19.54
CA LYS A 233 3.36 7.22 -18.88
C LYS A 233 3.36 7.04 -17.37
N GLU A 234 4.28 7.71 -16.69
CA GLU A 234 4.27 7.83 -15.23
C GLU A 234 3.02 8.62 -14.79
N ARG A 235 2.22 8.01 -13.91
CA ARG A 235 0.98 8.62 -13.38
C ARG A 235 0.83 8.32 -11.89
N LEU A 236 0.29 9.27 -11.15
CA LEU A 236 -0.02 9.14 -9.73
C LEU A 236 -1.53 9.13 -9.53
N ILE A 237 -2.02 8.12 -8.83
CA ILE A 237 -3.41 8.07 -8.39
C ILE A 237 -3.43 8.15 -6.86
N VAL A 238 -4.15 9.12 -6.33
CA VAL A 238 -4.38 9.31 -4.91
C VAL A 238 -5.78 8.80 -4.57
N GLY A 239 -5.91 8.04 -3.50
CA GLY A 239 -7.19 7.54 -3.01
C GLY A 239 -7.20 7.40 -1.50
N HIS A 240 -8.33 6.98 -0.95
CA HIS A 240 -8.47 6.64 0.46
C HIS A 240 -8.86 5.17 0.58
N ASN A 241 -7.97 4.35 1.15
CA ASN A 241 -8.04 2.89 1.02
C ASN A 241 -7.96 2.43 -0.46
N VAL A 242 -7.07 3.08 -1.23
CA VAL A 242 -6.96 2.98 -2.69
C VAL A 242 -6.80 1.56 -3.25
N SER A 243 -6.40 0.58 -2.42
CA SER A 243 -6.30 -0.82 -2.85
C SER A 243 -7.63 -1.40 -3.31
N PHE A 244 -8.75 -0.93 -2.73
CA PHE A 244 -10.09 -1.32 -3.17
C PHE A 244 -10.41 -0.74 -4.55
N ASP A 245 -10.16 0.56 -4.77
CA ASP A 245 -10.36 1.20 -6.07
C ASP A 245 -9.43 0.60 -7.13
N ARG A 246 -8.19 0.28 -6.74
CA ARG A 246 -7.17 -0.32 -7.60
C ARG A 246 -7.63 -1.64 -8.20
N SER A 247 -8.38 -2.47 -7.46
CA SER A 247 -8.90 -3.74 -7.98
C SER A 247 -9.97 -3.57 -9.06
N HIS A 248 -10.45 -2.36 -9.30
CA HIS A 248 -11.44 -2.08 -10.33
C HIS A 248 -10.84 -1.43 -11.58
N ILE A 249 -9.51 -1.25 -11.62
CA ILE A 249 -8.78 -0.64 -12.73
C ILE A 249 -8.28 -1.71 -13.69
N LYS A 250 -8.63 -1.58 -14.97
CA LYS A 250 -8.33 -2.55 -16.04
C LYS A 250 -6.85 -2.86 -16.15
N GLU A 251 -6.00 -1.84 -16.18
CA GLU A 251 -4.57 -2.00 -16.44
C GLU A 251 -3.80 -2.69 -15.30
N GLN A 252 -4.38 -2.76 -14.11
CA GLN A 252 -3.78 -3.42 -12.95
C GLN A 252 -3.80 -4.95 -13.05
N TYR A 253 -4.56 -5.50 -13.99
CA TYR A 253 -4.62 -6.93 -14.31
C TYR A 253 -3.75 -7.32 -15.51
N LEU A 254 -3.03 -6.37 -16.12
CA LEU A 254 -2.13 -6.66 -17.22
C LEU A 254 -0.80 -7.25 -16.71
N MET A 255 -0.34 -8.33 -17.33
CA MET A 255 0.92 -9.00 -16.97
C MET A 255 2.15 -8.07 -17.07
N LYS A 256 2.13 -7.12 -18.01
CA LYS A 256 3.17 -6.11 -18.13
C LYS A 256 2.74 -4.89 -17.32
N ALA A 257 3.37 -4.70 -16.17
CA ALA A 257 3.08 -3.60 -15.27
C ALA A 257 3.13 -2.24 -15.99
N SER A 258 2.14 -1.41 -15.67
CA SER A 258 2.12 -0.01 -16.08
C SER A 258 3.02 0.84 -15.19
N LYS A 259 3.11 2.13 -15.51
CA LYS A 259 3.84 3.12 -14.70
C LYS A 259 2.91 3.96 -13.84
N VAL A 260 1.69 3.51 -13.60
CA VAL A 260 0.84 4.11 -12.56
C VAL A 260 1.39 3.71 -11.19
N ARG A 261 1.37 4.65 -10.25
CA ARG A 261 1.59 4.40 -8.83
C ARG A 261 0.42 4.94 -8.03
N PHE A 262 0.16 4.29 -6.90
CA PHE A 262 -0.95 4.64 -6.02
C PHE A 262 -0.40 5.23 -4.73
N LEU A 263 -1.08 6.27 -4.25
CA LEU A 263 -0.81 6.90 -2.98
C LEU A 263 -2.07 6.87 -2.14
N ASP A 264 -1.98 6.24 -0.97
CA ASP A 264 -3.12 6.01 -0.10
C ASP A 264 -3.11 6.98 1.09
N THR A 265 -4.10 7.85 1.16
CA THR A 265 -4.27 8.81 2.27
C THR A 265 -4.58 8.11 3.60
N MET A 266 -5.15 6.89 3.58
CA MET A 266 -5.32 6.08 4.78
C MET A 266 -3.96 5.60 5.31
N SER A 267 -3.08 5.11 4.43
CA SER A 267 -1.72 4.70 4.78
C SER A 267 -0.84 5.88 5.24
N LEU A 268 -0.96 7.04 4.59
CA LEU A 268 -0.29 8.27 5.03
C LEU A 268 -0.75 8.68 6.43
N HIS A 269 -2.06 8.68 6.69
CA HIS A 269 -2.60 8.92 8.03
C HIS A 269 -2.00 7.96 9.07
N MET A 270 -1.91 6.66 8.76
CA MET A 270 -1.33 5.68 9.67
C MET A 270 0.14 5.97 10.01
N ALA A 271 0.92 6.48 9.05
CA ALA A 271 2.32 6.85 9.27
C ALA A 271 2.49 8.13 10.11
N ILE A 272 1.58 9.08 9.98
CA ILE A 272 1.64 10.38 10.67
C ILE A 272 1.01 10.29 12.07
N SER A 273 -0.26 9.91 12.13
CA SER A 273 -1.13 9.98 13.31
C SER A 273 -1.91 8.69 13.54
N GLY A 274 -1.36 7.54 13.15
CA GLY A 274 -2.00 6.23 13.35
C GLY A 274 -2.08 5.80 14.82
N LEU A 275 -3.13 5.05 15.14
CA LEU A 275 -3.36 4.47 16.47
C LEU A 275 -2.97 3.00 16.55
N THR A 276 -2.34 2.60 17.65
CA THR A 276 -2.16 1.18 18.01
C THR A 276 -3.52 0.52 18.31
N GLY A 277 -3.58 -0.81 18.24
CA GLY A 277 -4.84 -1.56 18.48
C GLY A 277 -5.52 -1.20 19.81
N PHE A 278 -4.75 -1.06 20.90
CA PHE A 278 -5.30 -0.65 22.19
C PHE A 278 -5.78 0.81 22.20
N GLN A 279 -5.01 1.73 21.60
CA GLN A 279 -5.41 3.13 21.50
C GLN A 279 -6.68 3.32 20.66
N ARG A 280 -6.88 2.55 19.60
CA ARG A 280 -8.12 2.56 18.80
C ARG A 280 -9.35 2.26 19.64
N THR A 281 -9.27 1.21 20.47
CA THR A 281 -10.37 0.83 21.39
C THR A 281 -10.69 1.97 22.35
N LEU A 282 -9.67 2.61 22.93
CA LEU A 282 -9.87 3.74 23.83
C LEU A 282 -10.44 4.97 23.11
N TRP A 283 -9.96 5.27 21.91
CA TRP A 283 -10.46 6.37 21.09
C TRP A 283 -11.94 6.18 20.75
N MET A 284 -12.33 4.97 20.33
CA MET A 284 -13.74 4.64 20.06
C MET A 284 -14.60 4.74 21.31
N ALA A 285 -14.12 4.27 22.47
CA ALA A 285 -14.84 4.40 23.74
C ALA A 285 -15.02 5.87 24.15
N ASN A 286 -14.03 6.73 23.89
CA ASN A 286 -14.11 8.16 24.13
C ASN A 286 -15.13 8.83 23.22
N LYS A 287 -15.08 8.54 21.91
CA LYS A 287 -16.05 9.07 20.93
C LYS A 287 -17.49 8.65 21.25
N GLN A 288 -17.70 7.42 21.74
CA GLN A 288 -19.00 6.91 22.14
C GLN A 288 -19.44 7.38 23.55
N GLY A 289 -18.67 8.22 24.23
CA GLY A 289 -19.03 8.75 25.55
C GLY A 289 -19.05 7.71 26.67
N LYS A 290 -18.39 6.55 26.51
CA LYS A 290 -18.34 5.47 27.51
C LYS A 290 -17.37 5.80 28.66
N LYS A 291 -17.76 6.74 29.52
CA LYS A 291 -16.93 7.31 30.61
C LYS A 291 -16.42 6.27 31.62
N VAL A 292 -17.17 5.19 31.88
CA VAL A 292 -16.82 4.16 32.89
C VAL A 292 -15.56 3.39 32.49
N CYS A 293 -15.47 2.91 31.25
CA CYS A 293 -14.30 2.19 30.74
C CYS A 293 -13.04 3.08 30.75
N LEU A 294 -13.20 4.37 30.41
CA LEU A 294 -12.11 5.35 30.42
C LEU A 294 -11.60 5.65 31.83
N GLN A 295 -12.49 5.66 32.84
CA GLN A 295 -12.14 5.87 34.25
C GLN A 295 -11.33 4.71 34.82
N GLU A 296 -11.73 3.46 34.55
CA GLU A 296 -11.01 2.26 35.00
C GLU A 296 -9.60 2.18 34.39
N VAL A 297 -9.47 2.46 33.09
CA VAL A 297 -8.18 2.51 32.40
C VAL A 297 -7.30 3.64 32.96
N SER A 298 -7.87 4.84 33.16
CA SER A 298 -7.15 5.97 33.75
C SER A 298 -6.64 5.66 35.16
N GLN A 299 -7.42 4.94 35.97
CA GLN A 299 -7.01 4.52 37.31
C GLN A 299 -5.88 3.47 37.27
N ARG A 300 -5.96 2.48 36.38
CA ARG A 300 -4.90 1.46 36.21
C ARG A 300 -3.60 2.08 35.70
N MET A 301 -3.67 3.01 34.76
CA MET A 301 -2.47 3.66 34.20
C MET A 301 -1.83 4.67 35.15
N LYS A 302 -2.61 5.37 35.98
CA LYS A 302 -2.06 6.21 37.07
C LYS A 302 -1.27 5.40 38.10
N LYS A 303 -1.64 4.14 38.35
CA LYS A 303 -0.87 3.23 39.22
C LYS A 303 0.46 2.79 38.60
N VAL A 304 0.56 2.74 37.28
CA VAL A 304 1.79 2.35 36.55
C VAL A 304 2.72 3.56 36.30
N GLY A 305 2.16 4.77 36.15
CA GLY A 305 2.88 5.99 35.76
C GLY A 305 3.52 6.83 36.88
N GLN A 306 3.58 6.37 38.14
CA GLN A 306 4.08 7.17 39.28
C GLN A 306 5.59 7.51 39.26
N LYS A 307 6.33 7.22 38.20
CA LYS A 307 7.74 7.61 38.04
C LYS A 307 7.99 8.17 36.65
N ARG A 308 7.82 9.49 36.48
CA ARG A 308 8.67 10.37 35.64
C ARG A 308 8.06 11.77 35.58
N ASP A 309 8.80 12.75 36.09
CA ASP A 309 8.59 14.18 35.79
C ASP A 309 8.70 14.37 34.27
N SER A 310 7.55 14.40 33.61
CA SER A 310 7.41 14.70 32.18
C SER A 310 6.43 15.86 32.05
N PRO A 311 6.45 16.62 30.92
CA PRO A 311 5.67 17.84 30.77
C PRO A 311 4.17 17.54 30.97
N LYS A 312 3.38 18.56 31.31
CA LYS A 312 1.93 18.51 31.55
C LYS A 312 1.10 18.14 30.29
N ILE A 313 1.45 17.09 29.59
CA ILE A 313 0.67 16.46 28.55
C ILE A 313 -0.36 15.60 29.26
N GLY A 314 -1.64 15.97 29.10
CA GLY A 314 -2.75 15.17 29.59
C GLY A 314 -2.69 13.77 28.99
N PHE A 315 -2.96 12.76 29.82
CA PHE A 315 -2.95 11.35 29.42
C PHE A 315 -3.85 11.05 28.20
N TRP A 316 -4.81 11.92 27.91
CA TRP A 316 -5.78 11.80 26.81
C TRP A 316 -5.51 12.77 25.64
N ASP A 317 -4.46 13.59 25.69
CA ASP A 317 -4.20 14.62 24.67
C ASP A 317 -3.95 14.01 23.28
N TRP A 318 -3.41 12.78 23.24
CA TRP A 318 -3.20 12.04 21.99
C TRP A 318 -4.50 11.72 21.24
N VAL A 319 -5.65 11.69 21.93
CA VAL A 319 -6.96 11.44 21.29
C VAL A 319 -7.38 12.58 20.38
N ASN A 320 -6.91 13.81 20.65
CA ASN A 320 -7.28 14.99 19.89
C ASN A 320 -6.38 15.22 18.65
N ILE A 321 -5.25 14.52 18.56
CA ILE A 321 -4.27 14.65 17.45
C ILE A 321 -4.24 13.41 16.55
N SER A 322 -5.19 12.50 16.74
CA SER A 322 -5.26 11.22 16.06
C SER A 322 -6.71 10.76 15.88
N SER A 323 -6.93 9.86 14.93
CA SER A 323 -8.25 9.33 14.59
C SER A 323 -8.17 7.85 14.21
N ILE A 324 -9.33 7.25 13.98
CA ILE A 324 -9.40 5.99 13.23
C ILE A 324 -9.29 6.27 11.73
N ASN A 325 -9.17 5.20 10.95
CA ASN A 325 -8.75 5.26 9.55
C ASN A 325 -9.85 5.55 8.53
N ASN A 326 -11.12 5.69 8.91
CA ASN A 326 -12.15 5.95 7.89
C ASN A 326 -12.07 7.40 7.39
N LEU A 327 -12.48 7.61 6.13
CA LEU A 327 -12.38 8.90 5.46
C LEU A 327 -12.98 10.04 6.29
N ALA A 328 -14.17 9.86 6.84
CA ALA A 328 -14.87 10.88 7.63
C ALA A 328 -14.09 11.31 8.89
N ASP A 329 -13.50 10.35 9.62
CA ASP A 329 -12.74 10.64 10.84
C ASP A 329 -11.37 11.24 10.54
N VAL A 330 -10.74 10.82 9.43
CA VAL A 330 -9.47 11.39 8.95
C VAL A 330 -9.70 12.81 8.42
N HIS A 331 -10.77 13.05 7.67
CA HIS A 331 -11.17 14.37 7.18
C HIS A 331 -11.43 15.32 8.35
N ALA A 332 -12.19 14.88 9.36
CA ALA A 332 -12.47 15.66 10.55
C ALA A 332 -11.20 16.03 11.35
N LEU A 333 -10.18 15.17 11.34
CA LEU A 333 -8.91 15.42 12.02
C LEU A 333 -8.04 16.48 11.33
N TYR A 334 -7.86 16.36 10.01
CA TYR A 334 -6.91 17.22 9.26
C TYR A 334 -7.55 18.49 8.72
N VAL A 335 -8.78 18.40 8.22
CA VAL A 335 -9.48 19.48 7.53
C VAL A 335 -10.57 20.10 8.42
N GLY A 336 -11.29 19.24 9.16
CA GLY A 336 -12.47 19.64 9.93
C GLY A 336 -13.69 19.92 9.04
N GLY A 337 -14.69 20.61 9.60
CA GLY A 337 -15.91 20.98 8.88
C GLY A 337 -17.10 20.04 9.12
N PRO A 338 -18.15 20.13 8.28
CA PRO A 338 -19.34 19.30 8.42
C PRO A 338 -19.02 17.82 8.19
N PRO A 339 -19.70 16.90 8.90
CA PRO A 339 -19.46 15.47 8.72
C PRO A 339 -19.85 15.03 7.31
N LEU A 340 -19.02 14.17 6.72
CA LEU A 340 -19.36 13.48 5.47
C LEU A 340 -20.61 12.62 5.69
N GLN A 341 -21.54 12.69 4.73
CA GLN A 341 -22.83 12.01 4.78
C GLN A 341 -22.61 10.50 4.60
N LYS A 342 -23.04 9.69 5.56
CA LYS A 342 -22.79 8.24 5.54
C LYS A 342 -23.95 7.45 4.95
N GLU A 343 -25.13 8.05 4.97
CA GLU A 343 -26.41 7.40 4.70
C GLU A 343 -26.57 7.10 3.21
N ILE A 344 -26.08 7.98 2.33
CA ILE A 344 -26.15 7.82 0.87
C ILE A 344 -25.35 6.59 0.41
N ARG A 345 -24.24 6.30 1.09
CA ARG A 345 -23.40 5.12 0.81
C ARG A 345 -24.16 3.80 0.99
N GLU A 346 -25.14 3.75 1.90
CA GLU A 346 -25.90 2.52 2.16
C GLU A 346 -26.68 2.05 0.93
N THR A 347 -26.99 2.95 -0.03
CA THR A 347 -27.61 2.56 -1.30
C THR A 347 -26.72 1.62 -2.12
N PHE A 348 -25.40 1.77 -2.10
CA PHE A 348 -24.49 0.84 -2.78
C PHE A 348 -24.35 -0.51 -2.06
N ILE A 349 -24.54 -0.52 -0.75
CA ILE A 349 -24.36 -1.72 0.08
C ILE A 349 -25.63 -2.57 0.11
N ASN A 350 -26.78 -1.93 0.36
CA ASN A 350 -28.06 -2.61 0.62
C ASN A 350 -29.08 -2.41 -0.50
N GLY A 351 -28.88 -1.42 -1.38
CA GLY A 351 -29.81 -1.09 -2.46
C GLY A 351 -29.60 -1.93 -3.72
N SER A 352 -30.59 -1.88 -4.61
CA SER A 352 -30.54 -2.52 -5.94
C SER A 352 -29.93 -1.59 -7.00
N MET A 353 -29.56 -2.15 -8.17
CA MET A 353 -29.13 -1.32 -9.30
C MET A 353 -30.20 -0.28 -9.70
N MET A 354 -31.48 -0.61 -9.51
CA MET A 354 -32.60 0.28 -9.84
C MET A 354 -32.64 1.51 -8.92
N ASP A 355 -32.29 1.33 -7.64
CA ASP A 355 -32.17 2.44 -6.69
C ASP A 355 -31.00 3.35 -7.06
N VAL A 356 -29.87 2.77 -7.47
CA VAL A 356 -28.72 3.52 -7.99
C VAL A 356 -29.09 4.35 -9.22
N ARG A 357 -29.87 3.77 -10.16
CA ARG A 357 -30.38 4.50 -11.34
C ARG A 357 -31.28 5.67 -10.94
N LYS A 358 -32.20 5.45 -10.00
CA LYS A 358 -33.16 6.47 -9.56
C LYS A 358 -32.49 7.65 -8.83
N HIS A 359 -31.46 7.36 -8.03
CA HIS A 359 -30.74 8.34 -7.21
C HIS A 359 -29.40 8.79 -7.81
N PHE A 360 -29.19 8.59 -9.11
CA PHE A 360 -27.89 8.80 -9.76
C PHE A 360 -27.22 10.14 -9.47
N GLN A 361 -27.93 11.26 -9.64
CA GLN A 361 -27.34 12.60 -9.46
C GLN A 361 -26.92 12.85 -8.00
N GLU A 362 -27.66 12.29 -7.05
CA GLU A 362 -27.34 12.38 -5.62
C GLU A 362 -26.10 11.52 -5.29
N LEU A 363 -26.08 10.28 -5.78
CA LEU A 363 -24.96 9.35 -5.59
C LEU A 363 -23.67 9.86 -6.25
N MET A 364 -23.74 10.46 -7.44
CA MET A 364 -22.58 11.07 -8.10
C MET A 364 -22.02 12.26 -7.32
N ARG A 365 -22.89 13.10 -6.72
CA ARG A 365 -22.44 14.20 -5.84
C ARG A 365 -21.80 13.67 -4.56
N TYR A 366 -22.33 12.58 -4.01
CA TYR A 366 -21.72 11.88 -2.89
C TYR A 366 -20.31 11.39 -3.25
N CYS A 367 -20.14 10.64 -4.34
CA CYS A 367 -18.83 10.16 -4.79
C CYS A 367 -17.85 11.31 -5.02
N ALA A 368 -18.31 12.41 -5.64
CA ALA A 368 -17.47 13.57 -5.88
C ALA A 368 -17.08 14.31 -4.58
N SER A 369 -17.96 14.30 -3.57
CA SER A 369 -17.66 14.85 -2.25
C SER A 369 -16.59 14.02 -1.52
N ASP A 370 -16.63 12.69 -1.64
CA ASP A 370 -15.60 11.80 -1.09
C ASP A 370 -14.24 11.97 -1.79
N VAL A 371 -14.24 12.13 -3.12
CA VAL A 371 -13.02 12.49 -3.89
C VAL A 371 -12.47 13.86 -3.46
N GLN A 372 -13.35 14.86 -3.27
CA GLN A 372 -12.94 16.18 -2.81
C GLN A 372 -12.37 16.13 -1.39
N ALA A 373 -13.01 15.41 -0.48
CA ALA A 373 -12.52 15.21 0.88
C ALA A 373 -11.16 14.51 0.88
N THR A 374 -10.98 13.50 0.03
CA THR A 374 -9.70 12.79 -0.15
C THR A 374 -8.60 13.73 -0.65
N HIS A 375 -8.90 14.62 -1.60
CA HIS A 375 -7.95 15.65 -2.05
C HIS A 375 -7.53 16.58 -0.91
N GLN A 376 -8.50 17.11 -0.16
CA GLN A 376 -8.22 18.02 0.96
C GLN A 376 -7.34 17.36 2.03
N ILE A 377 -7.63 16.10 2.37
CA ILE A 377 -6.80 15.30 3.28
C ILE A 377 -5.39 15.13 2.72
N PHE A 378 -5.26 14.79 1.43
CA PHE A 378 -3.98 14.63 0.77
C PHE A 378 -3.12 15.90 0.82
N VAL A 379 -3.73 17.07 0.59
CA VAL A 379 -3.04 18.38 0.62
C VAL A 379 -2.38 18.63 1.99
N GLU A 380 -3.09 18.32 3.08
CA GLU A 380 -2.61 18.47 4.45
C GLU A 380 -1.61 17.36 4.85
N GLN A 381 -1.83 16.13 4.41
CA GLN A 381 -1.01 14.98 4.81
C GLN A 381 0.34 14.90 4.11
N LEU A 382 0.42 15.23 2.82
CA LEU A 382 1.67 15.11 2.05
C LEU A 382 2.85 15.87 2.71
N PRO A 383 2.74 17.14 3.13
CA PRO A 383 3.86 17.85 3.75
C PRO A 383 4.20 17.27 5.12
N LEU A 384 3.20 16.90 5.93
CA LEU A 384 3.40 16.26 7.23
C LEU A 384 4.11 14.91 7.11
N PHE A 385 3.76 14.11 6.10
CA PHE A 385 4.43 12.86 5.80
C PHE A 385 5.89 13.09 5.43
N MET A 386 6.18 14.09 4.60
CA MET A 386 7.54 14.42 4.18
C MET A 386 8.41 14.94 5.34
N GLU A 387 7.82 15.68 6.27
CA GLU A 387 8.52 16.12 7.49
C GLU A 387 8.78 14.94 8.43
N ARG A 388 7.79 14.07 8.63
CA ARG A 388 7.88 12.91 9.54
C ARG A 388 8.78 11.81 9.01
N CYS A 389 8.79 11.61 7.69
CA CYS A 389 9.53 10.58 6.97
C CYS A 389 10.45 11.20 5.89
N PRO A 390 11.52 11.92 6.29
CA PRO A 390 12.33 12.73 5.37
C PRO A 390 13.22 11.91 4.42
N HIS A 391 13.35 10.60 4.63
CA HIS A 391 14.18 9.76 3.78
C HIS A 391 13.43 9.42 2.46
N PRO A 392 13.99 9.74 1.27
CA PRO A 392 13.27 9.58 0.00
C PRO A 392 12.92 8.12 -0.32
N VAL A 393 13.68 7.16 0.21
CA VAL A 393 13.36 5.73 0.10
C VAL A 393 12.00 5.39 0.73
N THR A 394 11.58 6.09 1.79
CA THR A 394 10.28 5.81 2.41
C THR A 394 9.14 6.10 1.44
N PHE A 395 9.18 7.24 0.76
CA PHE A 395 8.19 7.59 -0.26
C PHE A 395 8.27 6.66 -1.48
N ALA A 396 9.47 6.42 -2.01
CA ALA A 396 9.66 5.53 -3.16
C ALA A 396 9.20 4.09 -2.87
N GLY A 397 9.56 3.58 -1.69
CA GLY A 397 9.19 2.24 -1.24
C GLY A 397 7.68 2.10 -1.06
N MET A 398 7.00 3.11 -0.52
CA MET A 398 5.53 3.12 -0.41
C MET A 398 4.87 3.01 -1.79
N LEU A 399 5.33 3.78 -2.79
CA LEU A 399 4.79 3.70 -4.14
C LEU A 399 4.99 2.30 -4.77
N GLU A 400 6.16 1.68 -4.58
CA GLU A 400 6.44 0.35 -5.13
C GLU A 400 5.66 -0.76 -4.41
N MET A 401 5.50 -0.68 -3.08
CA MET A 401 4.68 -1.64 -2.33
C MET A 401 3.23 -1.68 -2.83
N GLY A 402 2.70 -0.52 -3.25
CA GLY A 402 1.37 -0.37 -3.82
C GLY A 402 1.17 -1.02 -5.19
N VAL A 403 2.21 -1.55 -5.84
CA VAL A 403 2.14 -2.16 -7.19
C VAL A 403 2.18 -3.69 -7.15
N SER A 404 2.28 -4.27 -5.96
CA SER A 404 2.32 -5.73 -5.78
C SER A 404 1.15 -6.42 -6.49
N TYR A 405 1.42 -7.55 -7.15
CA TYR A 405 0.43 -8.39 -7.82
C TYR A 405 0.71 -9.86 -7.51
N LEU A 406 -0.37 -10.65 -7.37
CA LEU A 406 -0.28 -12.09 -7.13
C LEU A 406 -0.80 -12.82 -8.38
N PRO A 407 0.08 -13.44 -9.19
CA PRO A 407 -0.37 -14.20 -10.35
C PRO A 407 -1.05 -15.49 -9.88
N VAL A 408 -2.34 -15.62 -10.18
CA VAL A 408 -3.11 -16.85 -10.00
C VAL A 408 -3.38 -17.49 -11.36
N ASN A 409 -3.62 -18.80 -11.36
CA ASN A 409 -4.02 -19.54 -12.55
C ASN A 409 -5.35 -20.26 -12.28
N GLN A 410 -5.82 -21.05 -13.25
CA GLN A 410 -7.07 -21.80 -13.17
C GLN A 410 -7.12 -22.77 -11.96
N ASN A 411 -5.97 -23.20 -11.44
CA ASN A 411 -5.92 -24.06 -10.26
C ASN A 411 -6.38 -23.33 -8.99
N TRP A 412 -6.44 -22.00 -8.98
CA TRP A 412 -6.93 -21.24 -7.83
C TRP A 412 -8.41 -21.51 -7.56
N GLY A 413 -9.24 -21.58 -8.60
CA GLY A 413 -10.66 -21.94 -8.47
C GLY A 413 -10.82 -23.35 -7.88
N ARG A 414 -10.08 -24.31 -8.44
CA ARG A 414 -10.04 -25.68 -7.93
C ARG A 414 -9.54 -25.76 -6.48
N TYR A 415 -8.50 -25.01 -6.13
CA TYR A 415 -7.98 -24.96 -4.76
C TYR A 415 -9.04 -24.45 -3.77
N LEU A 416 -9.83 -23.44 -4.16
CA LEU A 416 -10.92 -22.92 -3.33
C LEU A 416 -12.04 -23.95 -3.16
N GLU A 417 -12.46 -24.57 -4.25
CA GLU A 417 -13.48 -25.64 -4.24
C GLU A 417 -13.02 -26.81 -3.36
N ASP A 418 -11.84 -27.38 -3.64
CA ASP A 418 -11.29 -28.51 -2.89
C ASP A 418 -11.13 -28.15 -1.39
N SER A 419 -10.68 -26.92 -1.06
CA SER A 419 -10.54 -26.48 0.33
C SER A 419 -11.89 -26.33 1.03
N GLN A 420 -12.91 -25.84 0.33
CA GLN A 420 -14.26 -25.68 0.86
C GLN A 420 -14.92 -27.05 1.11
N ASP A 421 -14.77 -27.99 0.18
CA ASP A 421 -15.30 -29.34 0.31
C ASP A 421 -14.75 -30.05 1.55
N ILE A 422 -13.43 -29.97 1.77
CA ILE A 422 -12.76 -30.55 2.95
C ILE A 422 -13.23 -29.87 4.24
N TYR A 423 -13.39 -28.54 4.25
CA TYR A 423 -13.93 -27.82 5.40
C TYR A 423 -15.34 -28.32 5.74
N GLU A 424 -16.22 -28.45 4.75
CA GLU A 424 -17.59 -28.90 4.94
C GLU A 424 -17.68 -30.36 5.35
N GLU A 425 -16.80 -31.21 4.84
CA GLU A 425 -16.66 -32.60 5.29
C GLU A 425 -16.27 -32.66 6.77
N LEU A 426 -15.19 -32.00 7.18
CA LEU A 426 -14.74 -31.98 8.57
C LEU A 426 -15.79 -31.39 9.52
N GLN A 427 -16.53 -30.36 9.09
CA GLN A 427 -17.66 -29.82 9.86
C GLN A 427 -18.80 -30.83 10.03
N ARG A 428 -19.14 -31.57 8.96
CA ARG A 428 -20.18 -32.61 9.02
C ARG A 428 -19.75 -33.77 9.90
N GLU A 429 -18.50 -34.22 9.79
CA GLU A 429 -17.95 -35.29 10.63
C GLU A 429 -17.93 -34.90 12.09
N MET A 430 -17.39 -33.72 12.42
CA MET A 430 -17.38 -33.20 13.79
C MET A 430 -18.80 -33.11 14.38
N LYS A 431 -19.77 -32.58 13.62
CA LYS A 431 -21.18 -32.51 14.05
C LYS A 431 -21.74 -33.91 14.31
N LYS A 432 -21.48 -34.87 13.41
CA LYS A 432 -21.94 -36.25 13.56
C LYS A 432 -21.34 -36.92 14.80
N SER A 433 -20.03 -36.77 15.03
CA SER A 433 -19.37 -37.31 16.22
C SER A 433 -19.93 -36.69 17.50
N LEU A 434 -20.17 -35.37 17.53
CA LEU A 434 -20.79 -34.71 18.67
C LEU A 434 -22.23 -35.18 18.92
N MET A 435 -23.01 -35.39 17.86
CA MET A 435 -24.37 -35.95 17.97
C MET A 435 -24.36 -37.36 18.56
N ILE A 436 -23.48 -38.24 18.06
CA ILE A 436 -23.35 -39.61 18.58
C ILE A 436 -22.96 -39.58 20.07
N LEU A 437 -21.97 -38.78 20.44
CA LEU A 437 -21.55 -38.66 21.85
C LEU A 437 -22.65 -38.09 22.74
N ALA A 438 -23.46 -37.16 22.24
CA ALA A 438 -24.60 -36.61 22.97
C ALA A 438 -25.72 -37.66 23.14
N ASP A 439 -26.03 -38.43 22.09
CA ASP A 439 -27.02 -39.50 22.12
C ASP A 439 -26.58 -40.62 23.08
N ASP A 440 -25.32 -41.04 23.02
CA ASP A 440 -24.73 -42.05 23.93
C ASP A 440 -24.81 -41.58 25.39
N ALA A 441 -24.47 -40.31 25.67
CA ALA A 441 -24.55 -39.74 27.00
C ALA A 441 -26.00 -39.69 27.52
N CYS A 442 -26.98 -39.36 26.66
CA CYS A 442 -28.39 -39.38 27.01
C CYS A 442 -28.89 -40.80 27.31
N GLN A 443 -28.47 -41.80 26.53
CA GLN A 443 -28.87 -43.20 26.75
C GLN A 443 -28.30 -43.77 28.07
N LEU A 444 -27.09 -43.37 28.47
CA LEU A 444 -26.51 -43.77 29.76
C LEU A 444 -27.33 -43.26 30.96
N LEU A 445 -27.95 -42.09 30.84
CA LEU A 445 -28.82 -41.52 31.89
C LEU A 445 -30.16 -42.26 32.06
N GLU A 446 -30.65 -42.94 31.02
CA GLU A 446 -31.89 -43.73 31.12
C GLU A 446 -31.68 -45.08 31.82
N GLY A 447 -30.45 -45.59 31.89
CA GLY A 447 -30.09 -46.83 32.60
C GLY A 447 -29.83 -46.67 34.11
N GLU A 448 -29.84 -45.45 34.65
CA GLU A 448 -29.66 -45.14 36.07
C GLU A 448 -30.98 -44.78 36.82
N ARG A 449 -32.14 -45.03 36.19
CA ARG A 449 -33.47 -44.98 36.83
C ARG A 449 -34.03 -46.38 37.00
#